data_AF-A0A671K3M6-F1
#
_entry.id   AF-A0A671K3M6-F1
#
_cell.length_a   1.000
_cell.length_b   1.000
_cell.length_c   1.000
_cell.angle_alpha   90.00
_cell.angle_beta   90.00
_cell.angle_gamma   90.00
#
_symmetry.space_group_name_H-M   'P 1'
#
loop_
_entity.id
_entity.type
_entity.pdbx_description
1 polymer ?
#
loop_
_entity_poly.entity_id
_entity_poly.type
_entity_poly.pdbx_seq_one_letter_code
_entity_poly.pdbx_strand_id
1 'polypeptide(L)'
;MGKVHFIPTTILHFNCDLIDIHFIDVIFYEDRNFQGRSYDCMGDCGDFSSYMSRCHSCRVESGCWMMYDRPNYMGNQYFFRRGDYADYMSMFGMSECIRSCRMIPMHRGSYRMRIYERENFMGQMYEMMDDCDSTMDRYRMSHCQSCHVMDGHWLFYEQPHYRGRMWYFRPGEYRSFSNMGGMRFMSMRRIMDSWY
;
A
#
# COMPACT_ATOMS: atom_id res chain seq x y z
N MET A 1 -14.01 -10.98 -62.00
CA MET A 1 -13.43 -11.99 -61.09
C MET A 1 -12.26 -11.35 -60.36
N GLY A 2 -12.50 -10.79 -59.18
CA GLY A 2 -11.48 -10.11 -58.37
C GLY A 2 -10.74 -11.11 -57.48
N LYS A 3 -9.41 -11.03 -57.46
CA LYS A 3 -8.55 -11.82 -56.56
C LYS A 3 -8.55 -11.18 -55.17
N VAL A 4 -8.99 -11.93 -54.17
CA VAL A 4 -8.88 -11.56 -52.75
C VAL A 4 -7.43 -11.80 -52.32
N HIS A 5 -6.72 -10.72 -51.96
CA HIS A 5 -5.41 -10.81 -51.32
C HIS A 5 -5.61 -11.09 -49.83
N PHE A 6 -5.20 -12.28 -49.38
CA PHE A 6 -5.04 -12.58 -47.96
C PHE A 6 -3.73 -11.95 -47.47
N ILE A 7 -3.85 -11.03 -46.52
CA ILE A 7 -2.72 -10.49 -45.75
C ILE A 7 -2.44 -11.53 -44.64
N PRO A 8 -1.19 -11.99 -44.42
CA PRO A 8 -0.93 -12.91 -43.33
C PRO A 8 -1.01 -12.15 -42.01
N THR A 9 -1.96 -12.53 -41.16
CA THR A 9 -2.03 -12.11 -39.76
C THR A 9 -0.80 -12.67 -39.05
N THR A 10 0.17 -11.82 -38.72
CA THR A 10 1.27 -12.18 -37.83
C THR A 10 0.66 -12.47 -36.46
N ILE A 11 0.52 -13.75 -36.13
CA ILE A 11 0.30 -14.21 -34.76
C ILE A 11 1.57 -13.82 -34.01
N LEU A 12 1.48 -12.78 -33.18
CA LEU A 12 2.49 -12.54 -32.16
C LEU A 12 2.41 -13.74 -31.21
N HIS A 13 3.35 -14.68 -31.41
CA HIS A 13 3.71 -15.66 -30.39
C HIS A 13 4.25 -14.86 -29.20
N PHE A 14 3.35 -14.49 -28.29
CA PHE A 14 3.74 -14.11 -26.95
C PHE A 14 4.26 -15.37 -26.27
N ASN A 15 5.57 -15.37 -26.00
CA ASN A 15 6.26 -16.44 -25.29
C ASN A 15 5.51 -16.80 -24.01
N CYS A 16 5.24 -18.09 -23.86
CA CYS A 16 4.74 -18.71 -22.65
C CYS A 16 5.81 -18.67 -21.55
N ASP A 17 5.97 -17.52 -20.91
CA ASP A 17 6.44 -17.41 -19.52
C ASP A 17 5.31 -16.79 -18.68
N LEU A 18 4.11 -17.38 -18.80
CA LEU A 18 2.95 -17.10 -17.96
C LEU A 18 3.20 -17.69 -16.57
N ILE A 19 3.99 -16.98 -15.76
CA ILE A 19 3.77 -16.96 -14.32
C ILE A 19 2.35 -16.40 -14.14
N ASP A 20 1.48 -17.10 -13.43
CA ASP A 20 0.13 -16.65 -13.05
C ASP A 20 0.11 -15.14 -12.78
N ILE A 21 -0.34 -14.36 -13.76
CA ILE A 21 -0.74 -12.97 -13.52
C ILE A 21 -2.06 -13.11 -12.78
N HIS A 22 -1.99 -13.32 -11.47
CA HIS A 22 -3.06 -12.87 -10.60
C HIS A 22 -3.26 -11.40 -10.95
N PHE A 23 -4.34 -11.09 -11.66
CA PHE A 23 -4.72 -9.72 -12.00
C PHE A 23 -4.93 -8.99 -10.69
N ILE A 24 -3.92 -8.26 -10.21
CA ILE A 24 -4.04 -7.43 -9.01
C ILE A 24 -4.93 -6.26 -9.35
N ASP A 25 -6.12 -6.24 -8.75
CA ASP A 25 -7.19 -5.32 -9.14
C ASP A 25 -8.02 -4.82 -7.95
N VAL A 26 -8.43 -3.55 -8.08
CA VAL A 26 -9.36 -2.90 -7.17
C VAL A 26 -10.36 -2.11 -7.99
N ILE A 27 -11.63 -2.21 -7.61
CA ILE A 27 -12.74 -1.46 -8.21
C ILE A 27 -13.20 -0.41 -7.23
N PHE A 28 -13.11 0.85 -7.62
CA PHE A 28 -13.60 1.99 -6.85
C PHE A 28 -14.99 2.42 -7.34
N TYR A 29 -15.84 2.87 -6.42
CA TYR A 29 -17.21 3.29 -6.70
C TYR A 29 -17.49 4.68 -6.12
N GLU A 30 -18.19 5.53 -6.88
CA GLU A 30 -18.53 6.89 -6.45
C GLU A 30 -19.44 6.90 -5.21
N ASP A 31 -20.34 5.93 -5.08
CA ASP A 31 -21.28 5.89 -3.96
C ASP A 31 -21.00 4.70 -3.02
N ARG A 32 -21.65 4.71 -1.85
CA ARG A 32 -21.59 3.60 -0.89
C ARG A 32 -22.23 2.34 -1.45
N ASN A 33 -21.92 1.18 -0.88
CA ASN A 33 -22.50 -0.10 -1.24
C ASN A 33 -22.31 -0.48 -2.73
N PHE A 34 -21.18 -0.09 -3.31
CA PHE A 34 -20.77 -0.45 -4.67
C PHE A 34 -21.72 0.08 -5.76
N GLN A 35 -22.20 1.31 -5.57
CA GLN A 35 -23.16 1.97 -6.47
C GLN A 35 -22.51 3.15 -7.22
N GLY A 36 -23.22 3.64 -8.24
CA GLY A 36 -22.77 4.77 -9.05
C GLY A 36 -21.75 4.38 -10.11
N ARG A 37 -20.95 5.34 -10.57
CA ARG A 37 -19.87 5.09 -11.53
C ARG A 37 -18.75 4.31 -10.85
N SER A 38 -18.16 3.37 -11.58
CA SER A 38 -16.98 2.63 -11.15
C SER A 38 -15.73 2.95 -11.95
N TYR A 39 -14.58 2.65 -11.37
CA TYR A 39 -13.26 2.72 -12.00
C TYR A 39 -12.44 1.50 -11.57
N ASP A 40 -11.99 0.73 -12.55
CA ASP A 40 -11.15 -0.44 -12.33
C ASP A 40 -9.68 -0.02 -12.39
N CYS A 41 -8.94 -0.27 -11.33
CA CYS A 41 -7.53 0.10 -11.21
C CYS A 41 -6.67 -1.14 -11.03
N MET A 42 -5.64 -1.28 -11.86
CA MET A 42 -4.72 -2.43 -11.89
C MET A 42 -3.29 -2.06 -11.48
N GLY A 43 -3.07 -0.87 -10.94
CA GLY A 43 -1.76 -0.40 -10.50
C GLY A 43 -1.81 0.92 -9.75
N ASP A 44 -0.68 1.58 -9.61
CA ASP A 44 -0.60 2.89 -8.96
C ASP A 44 -1.43 3.94 -9.72
N CYS A 45 -2.23 4.71 -8.99
CA CYS A 45 -3.00 5.82 -9.53
C CYS A 45 -2.85 7.05 -8.63
N GLY A 46 -2.15 8.07 -9.15
CA GLY A 46 -1.78 9.27 -8.39
C GLY A 46 -2.88 10.31 -8.24
N ASP A 47 -3.93 10.26 -9.06
CA ASP A 47 -5.04 11.20 -8.95
C ASP A 47 -6.32 10.60 -9.57
N PHE A 48 -7.36 10.49 -8.75
CA PHE A 48 -8.65 9.95 -9.15
C PHE A 48 -9.52 10.96 -9.90
N SER A 49 -9.16 12.25 -9.89
CA SER A 49 -9.99 13.35 -10.43
C SER A 49 -10.43 13.15 -11.89
N SER A 50 -9.58 12.51 -12.70
CA SER A 50 -9.87 12.19 -14.11
C SER A 50 -10.84 11.02 -14.31
N TYR A 51 -11.03 10.17 -13.29
CA TYR A 51 -11.83 8.95 -13.37
C TYR A 51 -13.17 9.11 -12.63
N MET A 52 -13.16 9.80 -11.48
CA MET A 52 -14.34 9.98 -10.64
C MET A 52 -14.27 11.27 -9.81
N SER A 53 -15.45 11.78 -9.45
CA SER A 53 -15.58 12.99 -8.64
C SER A 53 -15.38 12.75 -7.13
N ARG A 54 -15.69 11.53 -6.69
CA ARG A 54 -15.64 11.05 -5.30
C ARG A 54 -15.46 9.53 -5.30
N CYS A 55 -15.06 8.97 -4.16
CA CYS A 55 -14.97 7.53 -3.96
C CYS A 55 -15.56 7.23 -2.58
N HIS A 56 -16.57 6.37 -2.46
CA HIS A 56 -17.22 6.07 -1.18
C HIS A 56 -17.26 4.58 -0.84
N SER A 57 -17.01 3.71 -1.81
CA SER A 57 -16.80 2.28 -1.57
C SER A 57 -15.82 1.70 -2.57
N CYS A 58 -15.22 0.56 -2.25
CA CYS A 58 -14.37 -0.17 -3.18
C CYS A 58 -14.36 -1.68 -2.89
N ARG A 59 -14.05 -2.46 -3.92
CA ARG A 59 -13.78 -3.90 -3.80
C ARG A 59 -12.35 -4.15 -4.18
N VAL A 60 -11.58 -4.72 -3.27
CA VAL A 60 -10.25 -5.24 -3.58
C VAL A 60 -10.45 -6.70 -3.95
N GLU A 61 -10.41 -6.98 -5.24
CA GLU A 61 -10.62 -8.33 -5.77
C GLU A 61 -9.37 -9.18 -5.53
N SER A 62 -8.18 -8.56 -5.58
CA SER A 62 -6.93 -9.21 -5.19
C SER A 62 -5.82 -8.25 -4.78
N GLY A 63 -4.87 -8.79 -4.03
CA GLY A 63 -3.66 -8.10 -3.61
C GLY A 63 -3.83 -7.11 -2.47
N CYS A 64 -2.77 -6.33 -2.27
CA CYS A 64 -2.63 -5.38 -1.17
C CYS A 64 -2.50 -3.97 -1.72
N TRP A 65 -3.25 -3.03 -1.16
CA TRP A 65 -3.36 -1.67 -1.65
C TRP A 65 -3.19 -0.66 -0.53
N MET A 66 -2.45 0.42 -0.83
CA MET A 66 -2.34 1.58 0.04
C MET A 66 -3.18 2.71 -0.55
N MET A 67 -4.22 3.12 0.16
CA MET A 67 -5.13 4.18 -0.23
C MET A 67 -4.74 5.50 0.46
N TYR A 68 -4.93 6.61 -0.23
CA TYR A 68 -4.58 7.94 0.25
C TYR A 68 -5.75 8.90 0.06
N ASP A 69 -5.99 9.77 1.04
CA ASP A 69 -7.06 10.77 1.00
C ASP A 69 -6.71 12.05 0.22
N ARG A 70 -5.44 12.20 -0.22
CA ARG A 70 -5.02 13.27 -1.13
C ARG A 70 -4.39 12.72 -2.41
N PRO A 71 -4.40 13.50 -3.51
CA PRO A 71 -3.64 13.16 -4.70
C PRO A 71 -2.14 13.04 -4.41
N ASN A 72 -1.43 12.39 -5.33
CA ASN A 72 0.02 12.18 -5.33
C ASN A 72 0.53 11.39 -4.11
N TYR A 73 -0.27 10.44 -3.60
CA TYR A 73 0.11 9.54 -2.50
C TYR A 73 0.41 10.28 -1.20
N MET A 74 -0.38 11.32 -0.93
CA MET A 74 -0.21 12.21 0.21
C MET A 74 -1.38 12.09 1.18
N GLY A 75 -1.17 12.57 2.41
CA GLY A 75 -2.23 12.62 3.42
C GLY A 75 -2.32 11.35 4.25
N ASN A 76 -3.51 11.06 4.76
CA ASN A 76 -3.74 9.87 5.57
C ASN A 76 -3.69 8.63 4.69
N GLN A 77 -3.20 7.53 5.28
CA GLN A 77 -2.94 6.27 4.58
C GLN A 77 -3.84 5.17 5.15
N TYR A 78 -4.36 4.32 4.27
CA TYR A 78 -5.24 3.23 4.64
C TYR A 78 -4.87 1.97 3.88
N PHE A 79 -4.56 0.91 4.63
CA PHE A 79 -4.14 -0.36 4.06
C PHE A 79 -5.33 -1.27 3.83
N PHE A 80 -5.59 -1.59 2.56
CA PHE A 80 -6.68 -2.45 2.15
C PHE A 80 -6.12 -3.75 1.60
N ARG A 81 -6.67 -4.87 2.08
CA ARG A 81 -6.46 -6.21 1.55
C ARG A 81 -7.66 -6.64 0.73
N ARG A 82 -7.57 -7.79 0.07
CA ARG A 82 -8.72 -8.45 -0.56
C ARG A 82 -9.97 -8.40 0.33
N GLY A 83 -11.06 -7.89 -0.23
CA GLY A 83 -12.33 -7.75 0.48
C GLY A 83 -13.21 -6.60 0.00
N ASP A 84 -14.39 -6.55 0.60
CA ASP A 84 -15.49 -5.63 0.27
C ASP A 84 -15.56 -4.47 1.28
N TYR A 85 -15.33 -3.26 0.79
CA TYR A 85 -15.34 -2.04 1.61
C TYR A 85 -16.52 -1.14 1.22
N ALA A 86 -17.73 -1.55 1.62
CA ALA A 86 -18.99 -0.91 1.24
C ALA A 86 -19.20 0.51 1.82
N ASP A 87 -18.59 0.80 2.97
CA ASP A 87 -18.59 2.12 3.62
C ASP A 87 -17.32 2.28 4.48
N TYR A 88 -16.17 2.38 3.80
CA TYR A 88 -14.88 2.46 4.48
C TYR A 88 -14.76 3.73 5.35
N MET A 89 -15.50 4.79 5.03
CA MET A 89 -15.49 6.03 5.80
C MET A 89 -16.02 5.80 7.20
N SER A 90 -17.17 5.11 7.33
CA SER A 90 -17.71 4.73 8.63
C SER A 90 -16.83 3.69 9.35
N MET A 91 -16.23 2.75 8.60
CA MET A 91 -15.40 1.67 9.18
C MET A 91 -14.09 2.19 9.79
N PHE A 92 -13.44 3.16 9.15
CA PHE A 92 -12.13 3.67 9.56
C PHE A 92 -12.19 5.10 10.13
N GLY A 93 -13.39 5.65 10.31
CA GLY A 93 -13.58 7.03 10.77
C GLY A 93 -12.97 8.07 9.84
N MET A 94 -12.97 7.80 8.52
CA MET A 94 -12.41 8.73 7.53
C MET A 94 -13.38 9.88 7.28
N SER A 95 -12.85 11.09 7.22
CA SER A 95 -13.61 12.29 6.84
C SER A 95 -13.53 12.59 5.35
N GLU A 96 -12.51 12.09 4.67
CA GLU A 96 -12.19 12.41 3.28
C GLU A 96 -12.28 11.18 2.37
N CYS A 97 -12.61 11.41 1.10
CA CYS A 97 -12.61 10.37 0.06
C CYS A 97 -11.18 9.95 -0.28
N ILE A 98 -11.01 8.70 -0.70
CA ILE A 98 -9.77 8.25 -1.36
C ILE A 98 -9.58 9.05 -2.67
N ARG A 99 -8.36 9.54 -2.90
CA ARG A 99 -7.95 10.36 -4.04
C ARG A 99 -6.77 9.81 -4.82
N SER A 100 -6.00 8.91 -4.23
CA SER A 100 -4.92 8.19 -4.91
C SER A 100 -4.67 6.83 -4.24
N CYS A 101 -4.06 5.89 -4.95
CA CYS A 101 -3.75 4.56 -4.44
C CYS A 101 -2.43 4.02 -4.99
N ARG A 102 -1.75 3.18 -4.21
CA ARG A 102 -0.61 2.37 -4.66
C ARG A 102 -0.92 0.90 -4.51
N MET A 103 -0.57 0.14 -5.55
CA MET A 103 -0.49 -1.30 -5.45
C MET A 103 0.78 -1.64 -4.67
N ILE A 104 0.66 -2.52 -3.67
CA ILE A 104 1.81 -3.03 -2.94
C ILE A 104 2.25 -4.32 -3.66
N PRO A 105 3.46 -4.38 -4.23
CA PRO A 105 3.94 -5.58 -4.89
C PRO A 105 4.04 -6.75 -3.91
N MET A 106 3.64 -7.94 -4.37
CA MET A 106 3.84 -9.16 -3.59
C MET A 106 5.34 -9.38 -3.36
N HIS A 107 5.73 -9.57 -2.09
CA HIS A 107 7.12 -9.82 -1.72
C HIS A 107 7.28 -11.24 -1.17
N ARG A 108 8.02 -12.06 -1.92
CA ARG A 108 8.43 -13.41 -1.52
C ARG A 108 9.91 -13.40 -1.19
N GLY A 109 10.25 -13.42 0.10
CA GLY A 109 11.63 -13.39 0.55
C GLY A 109 11.77 -13.03 2.02
N SER A 110 13.00 -12.67 2.41
CA SER A 110 13.28 -12.15 3.75
C SER A 110 12.64 -10.78 3.94
N TYR A 111 12.30 -10.48 5.19
CA TYR A 111 11.92 -9.14 5.62
C TYR A 111 13.06 -8.62 6.48
N ARG A 112 13.54 -7.42 6.17
CA ARG A 112 14.68 -6.87 6.90
C ARG A 112 14.63 -5.36 6.92
N MET A 113 14.78 -4.81 8.11
CA MET A 113 14.74 -3.36 8.33
C MET A 113 15.65 -2.97 9.49
N ARG A 114 16.23 -1.77 9.41
CA ARG A 114 16.91 -1.11 10.53
C ARG A 114 16.13 0.10 10.96
N ILE A 115 15.95 0.25 12.27
CA ILE A 115 15.33 1.40 12.91
C ILE A 115 16.37 2.12 13.77
N TYR A 116 16.26 3.44 13.85
CA TYR A 116 17.22 4.30 14.52
C TYR A 116 16.51 5.31 15.42
N GLU A 117 17.08 5.53 16.61
CA GLU A 117 16.53 6.48 17.59
C GLU A 117 16.53 7.94 17.12
N ARG A 118 17.48 8.29 16.25
CA ARG A 118 17.64 9.66 15.73
C ARG A 118 17.51 9.69 14.21
N GLU A 119 17.27 10.88 13.70
CA GLU A 119 17.31 11.14 12.26
C GLU A 119 18.69 10.83 11.65
N ASN A 120 18.73 10.70 10.33
CA ASN A 120 19.94 10.46 9.55
C ASN A 120 20.71 9.21 9.98
N PHE A 121 20.00 8.17 10.42
CA PHE A 121 20.56 6.87 10.83
C PHE A 121 21.53 6.96 12.02
N MET A 122 21.29 7.92 12.92
CA MET A 122 22.11 8.15 14.10
C MET A 122 21.49 7.54 15.37
N GLY A 123 22.28 7.46 16.43
CA GLY A 123 21.85 6.93 17.73
C GLY A 123 21.85 5.41 17.78
N GLN A 124 21.11 4.83 18.73
CA GLN A 124 21.00 3.38 18.84
C GLN A 124 20.25 2.83 17.62
N MET A 125 20.77 1.71 17.10
CA MET A 125 20.22 0.99 15.96
C MET A 125 19.72 -0.38 16.39
N TYR A 126 18.56 -0.78 15.85
CA TYR A 126 18.05 -2.14 15.96
C TYR A 126 17.70 -2.69 14.58
N GLU A 127 18.12 -3.92 14.32
CA GLU A 127 17.75 -4.67 13.13
C GLU A 127 16.54 -5.56 13.43
N MET A 128 15.57 -5.56 12.51
CA MET A 128 14.29 -6.23 12.63
C MET A 128 14.03 -7.10 11.40
N MET A 129 13.61 -8.35 11.66
CA MET A 129 13.17 -9.29 10.62
C MET A 129 11.73 -9.79 10.84
N ASP A 130 11.16 -9.49 12.01
CA ASP A 130 9.83 -9.90 12.42
C ASP A 130 8.96 -8.71 12.82
N ASP A 131 7.66 -8.96 12.94
CA ASP A 131 6.70 -8.01 13.48
C ASP A 131 7.11 -7.59 14.90
N CYS A 132 6.81 -6.35 15.25
CA CYS A 132 7.11 -5.76 16.55
C CYS A 132 5.85 -5.12 17.12
N ASP A 133 5.27 -5.75 18.13
CA ASP A 133 4.07 -5.27 18.81
C ASP A 133 4.32 -3.99 19.62
N SER A 134 5.54 -3.79 20.12
CA SER A 134 5.92 -2.64 20.95
C SER A 134 7.42 -2.41 20.89
N THR A 135 7.86 -1.30 20.29
CA THR A 135 9.28 -0.90 20.28
C THR A 135 9.79 -0.60 21.68
N MET A 136 8.91 -0.09 22.55
CA MET A 136 9.25 0.23 23.92
C MET A 136 9.53 -1.04 24.74
N ASP A 137 8.71 -2.08 24.58
CA ASP A 137 8.92 -3.31 25.34
C ASP A 137 10.09 -4.13 24.81
N ARG A 138 10.24 -4.19 23.48
CA ARG A 138 11.25 -5.01 22.83
C ARG A 138 12.64 -4.38 22.83
N TYR A 139 12.74 -3.09 22.57
CA TYR A 139 14.01 -2.39 22.35
C TYR A 139 14.26 -1.28 23.36
N ARG A 140 13.34 -1.03 24.30
CA ARG A 140 13.37 0.15 25.18
C ARG A 140 13.44 1.47 24.41
N MET A 141 12.95 1.45 23.17
CA MET A 141 12.99 2.58 22.25
C MET A 141 11.63 3.28 22.23
N SER A 142 11.57 4.48 22.82
CA SER A 142 10.36 5.30 22.89
C SER A 142 10.06 6.05 21.59
N HIS A 143 11.08 6.27 20.74
CA HIS A 143 10.92 7.01 19.51
C HIS A 143 11.88 6.53 18.42
N CYS A 144 11.32 6.02 17.33
CA CYS A 144 12.03 5.77 16.07
C CYS A 144 11.95 7.04 15.20
N GLN A 145 13.08 7.54 14.70
CA GLN A 145 13.14 8.79 13.91
C GLN A 145 13.66 8.61 12.49
N SER A 146 14.37 7.52 12.23
CA SER A 146 14.76 7.14 10.86
C SER A 146 14.80 5.62 10.72
N CYS A 147 14.64 5.14 9.49
CA CYS A 147 14.77 3.72 9.20
C CYS A 147 15.36 3.47 7.81
N HIS A 148 15.94 2.28 7.66
CA HIS A 148 16.34 1.74 6.37
C HIS A 148 15.62 0.42 6.19
N VAL A 149 14.62 0.40 5.29
CA VAL A 149 13.94 -0.82 4.88
C VAL A 149 14.81 -1.46 3.80
N MET A 150 15.47 -2.56 4.14
CA MET A 150 16.33 -3.27 3.20
C MET A 150 15.47 -4.19 2.32
N ASP A 151 14.57 -4.96 2.96
CA ASP A 151 13.73 -5.95 2.28
C ASP A 151 12.30 -5.95 2.80
N GLY A 152 11.37 -6.22 1.89
CA GLY A 152 9.94 -6.37 2.15
C GLY A 152 9.19 -5.05 2.33
N HIS A 153 7.90 -5.20 2.63
CA HIS A 153 6.95 -4.11 2.79
C HIS A 153 6.48 -4.05 4.24
N TRP A 154 6.52 -2.85 4.83
CA TRP A 154 6.30 -2.67 6.26
C TRP A 154 5.25 -1.60 6.54
N LEU A 155 4.46 -1.84 7.57
CA LEU A 155 3.49 -0.92 8.13
C LEU A 155 3.95 -0.48 9.50
N PHE A 156 4.06 0.81 9.72
CA PHE A 156 4.39 1.39 11.02
C PHE A 156 3.14 2.01 11.61
N TYR A 157 2.97 1.88 12.92
CA TYR A 157 1.78 2.32 13.63
C TYR A 157 2.13 3.26 14.77
N GLU A 158 1.27 4.24 14.99
CA GLU A 158 1.39 5.27 16.04
C GLU A 158 1.37 4.68 17.45
N GLN A 159 0.64 3.58 17.65
CA GLN A 159 0.45 2.95 18.95
C GLN A 159 0.99 1.51 18.95
N PRO A 160 1.26 0.94 20.15
CA PRO A 160 1.54 -0.48 20.27
C PRO A 160 0.40 -1.35 19.73
N HIS A 161 0.71 -2.60 19.39
CA HIS A 161 -0.22 -3.61 18.91
C HIS A 161 -0.99 -3.21 17.64
N TYR A 162 -0.32 -2.50 16.73
CA TYR A 162 -0.82 -2.16 15.39
C TYR A 162 -2.07 -1.26 15.40
N ARG A 163 -2.08 -0.27 16.30
CA ARG A 163 -3.21 0.66 16.50
C ARG A 163 -2.85 2.09 16.14
N GLY A 164 -3.89 2.92 16.02
CA GLY A 164 -3.76 4.32 15.65
C GLY A 164 -3.47 4.49 14.17
N ARG A 165 -2.94 5.66 13.79
CA ARG A 165 -2.61 5.93 12.39
C ARG A 165 -1.43 5.09 11.93
N MET A 166 -1.37 4.84 10.63
CA MET A 166 -0.42 3.92 10.04
C MET A 166 0.29 4.54 8.82
N TRP A 167 1.54 4.14 8.60
CA TRP A 167 2.34 4.55 7.44
C TRP A 167 2.95 3.34 6.75
N TYR A 168 2.93 3.38 5.42
CA TYR A 168 3.56 2.40 4.58
C TYR A 168 5.01 2.76 4.25
N PHE A 169 5.90 1.79 4.46
CA PHE A 169 7.31 1.86 4.12
C PHE A 169 7.66 0.73 3.14
N ARG A 170 8.16 1.13 1.98
CA ARG A 170 8.73 0.25 0.95
C ARG A 170 10.25 0.17 1.13
N PRO A 171 10.96 -0.74 0.44
CA PRO A 171 12.42 -0.74 0.45
C PRO A 171 13.00 0.64 0.12
N GLY A 172 13.93 1.10 0.95
CA GLY A 172 14.53 2.43 0.83
C GLY A 172 15.04 3.03 2.16
N GLU A 173 15.69 4.18 1.99
CA GLU A 173 16.27 4.99 3.07
C GLU A 173 15.31 6.11 3.50
N TYR A 174 14.92 6.12 4.77
CA TYR A 174 14.05 7.14 5.35
C TYR A 174 14.78 7.87 6.47
N ARG A 175 15.39 9.01 6.13
CA ARG A 175 16.29 9.75 7.03
C ARG A 175 15.58 10.56 8.11
N SER A 176 14.30 10.85 7.94
CA SER A 176 13.51 11.58 8.93
C SER A 176 12.02 11.24 8.74
N PHE A 177 11.29 11.17 9.86
CA PHE A 177 9.83 11.07 9.88
C PHE A 177 9.13 12.38 10.22
N SER A 178 9.85 13.50 10.28
CA SER A 178 9.29 14.83 10.60
C SER A 178 8.09 15.19 9.70
N ASN A 179 8.21 14.90 8.41
CA ASN A 179 7.15 15.14 7.41
C ASN A 179 5.95 14.19 7.54
N MET A 180 6.00 13.21 8.43
CA MET A 180 4.93 12.25 8.71
C MET A 180 4.10 12.69 9.93
N GLY A 181 3.96 14.01 10.11
CA GLY A 181 3.15 14.61 11.18
C GLY A 181 3.77 14.53 12.57
N GLY A 182 5.10 14.42 12.68
CA GLY A 182 5.81 14.31 13.96
C GLY A 182 5.45 13.04 14.75
N MET A 183 4.97 12.02 14.05
CA MET A 183 4.45 10.81 14.68
C MET A 183 5.54 9.97 15.33
N ARG A 184 5.14 9.32 16.43
CA ARG A 184 5.97 8.33 17.11
C ARG A 184 5.50 6.95 16.70
N PHE A 185 6.33 6.21 15.99
CA PHE A 185 6.02 4.83 15.65
C PHE A 185 6.37 3.90 16.81
N MET A 186 5.38 3.15 17.27
CA MET A 186 5.47 2.28 18.45
C MET A 186 5.29 0.79 18.13
N SER A 187 4.74 0.45 16.97
CA SER A 187 4.70 -0.93 16.49
C SER A 187 4.89 -1.00 14.97
N MET A 188 5.41 -2.12 14.48
CA MET A 188 5.73 -2.34 13.07
C MET A 188 5.33 -3.74 12.64
N ARG A 189 4.70 -3.87 11.47
CA ARG A 189 4.21 -5.14 10.95
C ARG A 189 4.63 -5.34 9.50
N ARG A 190 4.98 -6.57 9.15
CA ARG A 190 5.25 -6.98 7.76
C ARG A 190 3.95 -7.16 6.99
N ILE A 191 3.95 -6.79 5.71
CA ILE A 191 2.86 -7.11 4.77
C ILE A 191 3.17 -8.46 4.14
N MET A 192 2.62 -9.53 4.69
CA MET A 192 2.95 -10.92 4.32
C MET A 192 2.24 -11.37 3.03
N ASP A 193 2.82 -12.36 2.32
CA ASP A 193 2.21 -12.99 1.13
C ASP A 193 0.80 -13.56 1.44
N SER A 194 0.58 -14.06 2.66
CA SER A 194 -0.74 -14.55 3.11
C SER A 194 -1.84 -13.49 3.20
N TRP A 195 -1.55 -12.23 2.88
CA TRP A 195 -2.52 -11.13 2.88
C TRP A 195 -3.02 -10.77 1.48
N TYR A 196 -2.46 -11.39 0.43
CA TYR A 196 -2.81 -11.17 -0.97
C TYR A 196 -3.99 -12.04 -1.42
#